data_AF-A0A7C8M8X5-F1
#
_entry.id   AF-A0A7C8M8X5-F1
#
_cell.length_a   1.000
_cell.length_b   1.000
_cell.length_c   1.000
_cell.angle_alpha   90.00
_cell.angle_beta   90.00
_cell.angle_gamma   90.00
#
_symmetry.space_group_name_H-M   'P 1'
#
loop_
_entity.id
_entity.type
_entity.pdbx_description
1 polymer ?
#
loop_
_entity_poly.entity_id
_entity_poly.type
_entity_poly.pdbx_seq_one_letter_code
_entity_poly.pdbx_strand_id
1 'polypeptide(L)'
;MTESKKRQRSTTATNGNMAPPGHPAPLIPRTRGAPPVPNHDLLECVDALYADKDGEELKTILLEIGYLQPAVAVRLRLAYEKIVQRERARVQSFDFHSKEIWHILNRKYASLSGSKAYNISGEVLHDITETIQGISDQAGALHSSFGTKQSGLETLRKIGKTICLGSNDTLGHEVLKMFGQGETALEDAMESIVQTMSDDERLKMCDVNDGRSTFLDKMEELRELADDHCVFEGLAGVIAELAGDEYEMDEEEDDEEDDDERRGRRRGC
;
A
#
# COMPACT_ATOMS: atom_id res chain seq x y z
N MET A 1 8.22 39.34 69.19
CA MET A 1 7.28 38.22 69.33
C MET A 1 8.00 36.96 68.83
N THR A 2 9.03 36.38 69.46
CA THR A 2 9.28 35.97 70.86
C THR A 2 8.20 35.07 71.44
N GLU A 3 8.46 33.76 71.46
CA GLU A 3 8.47 32.85 72.64
C GLU A 3 8.81 31.42 72.15
N SER A 4 9.95 30.81 72.49
CA SER A 4 10.46 30.32 73.79
C SER A 4 9.84 29.00 74.26
N LYS A 5 10.67 27.94 74.31
CA LYS A 5 10.83 26.92 75.40
C LYS A 5 11.50 25.66 74.83
N LYS A 6 12.33 24.89 75.51
CA LYS A 6 13.13 24.99 76.75
C LYS A 6 13.99 23.72 76.74
N ARG A 7 15.27 23.85 77.10
CA ARG A 7 16.25 22.74 77.23
C ARG A 7 15.78 21.67 78.21
N GLN A 8 16.21 20.42 78.00
CA GLN A 8 16.67 19.57 79.09
C GLN A 8 17.70 18.54 78.61
N ARG A 9 18.76 18.41 79.41
CA ARG A 9 19.94 17.56 79.25
C ARG A 9 19.81 16.49 80.34
N SER A 10 20.01 15.21 80.03
CA SER A 10 20.29 14.18 81.02
C SER A 10 21.37 13.26 80.53
N THR A 11 22.38 13.13 81.38
CA THR A 11 23.54 12.24 81.32
C THR A 11 23.24 10.97 82.11
N THR A 12 23.62 9.80 81.61
CA THR A 12 24.02 8.68 82.46
C THR A 12 24.93 7.72 81.70
N ALA A 13 25.96 7.26 82.40
CA ALA A 13 27.06 6.45 81.92
C ALA A 13 26.81 4.94 82.10
N THR A 14 27.72 4.14 81.52
CA THR A 14 28.38 2.98 82.15
C THR A 14 28.11 1.58 81.53
N ASN A 15 29.23 0.85 81.37
CA ASN A 15 29.44 -0.59 81.10
C ASN A 15 29.13 -1.10 79.68
N GLY A 16 30.03 -1.74 78.94
CA GLY A 16 31.13 -2.62 79.36
C GLY A 16 30.64 -4.07 79.34
N ASN A 17 30.75 -4.77 78.21
CA ASN A 17 30.84 -6.23 78.22
C ASN A 17 31.40 -6.83 76.93
N MET A 18 32.07 -7.96 77.12
CA MET A 18 33.03 -8.65 76.27
C MET A 18 32.42 -9.27 74.99
N ALA A 19 33.19 -9.25 73.90
CA ALA A 19 32.93 -10.06 72.70
C ALA A 19 33.44 -11.50 72.92
N PRO A 20 32.66 -12.55 72.64
CA PRO A 20 33.15 -13.92 72.60
C PRO A 20 33.73 -14.25 71.20
N PRO A 21 34.67 -15.22 71.12
CA PRO A 21 35.38 -15.55 69.88
C PRO A 21 34.63 -16.57 69.01
N GLY A 22 34.77 -16.41 67.68
CA GLY A 22 34.87 -17.52 66.74
C GLY A 22 33.60 -18.25 66.31
N HIS A 23 32.98 -17.79 65.22
CA HIS A 23 32.30 -18.69 64.28
C HIS A 23 32.79 -18.38 62.85
N PRO A 24 33.24 -19.39 62.08
CA PRO A 24 33.65 -19.17 60.69
C PRO A 24 32.43 -18.80 59.85
N ALA A 25 32.54 -17.69 59.11
CA ALA A 25 31.54 -17.28 58.14
C ALA A 25 31.41 -18.38 57.05
N PRO A 26 30.19 -18.72 56.60
CA PRO A 26 30.01 -19.64 55.48
C PRO A 26 30.61 -19.03 54.22
N LEU A 27 31.43 -19.81 53.50
CA LEU A 27 31.93 -19.45 52.18
C LEU A 27 30.74 -19.27 51.23
N ILE A 28 30.40 -18.01 50.93
CA ILE A 28 29.47 -17.70 49.84
C ILE A 28 30.18 -18.09 48.53
N PRO A 29 29.62 -18.99 47.71
CA PRO A 29 30.18 -19.27 46.40
C PRO A 29 30.18 -17.98 45.58
N ARG A 30 31.36 -17.54 45.16
CA ARG A 30 31.51 -16.43 44.20
C ARG A 30 30.75 -16.80 42.94
N THR A 31 29.62 -16.14 42.70
CA THR A 31 28.95 -16.15 41.40
C THR A 31 29.96 -15.71 40.35
N ARG A 32 30.29 -16.60 39.40
CA ARG A 32 31.05 -16.26 38.20
C ARG A 32 30.40 -15.03 37.58
N GLY A 33 31.14 -13.93 37.50
CA GLY A 33 30.68 -12.71 36.84
C GLY A 33 30.22 -13.02 35.42
N ALA A 34 29.10 -12.42 35.02
CA ALA A 34 28.66 -12.45 33.64
C ALA A 34 29.83 -12.05 32.71
N PRO A 35 29.96 -12.65 31.52
CA PRO A 35 30.97 -12.24 30.56
C PRO A 35 30.88 -10.72 30.32
N PRO A 36 32.01 -10.04 30.12
CA PRO A 36 32.00 -8.60 29.87
C PRO A 36 31.16 -8.34 28.63
N VAL A 37 30.05 -7.63 28.81
CA VAL A 37 29.22 -7.17 27.69
C VAL A 37 30.12 -6.27 26.83
N PRO A 38 30.27 -6.56 25.53
CA PRO A 38 31.02 -5.69 24.63
C PRO A 38 30.49 -4.26 24.73
N ASN A 39 31.37 -3.30 25.04
CA ASN A 39 31.00 -1.90 25.23
C ASN A 39 31.03 -1.16 23.89
N HIS A 40 30.23 -1.62 22.93
CA HIS A 40 30.02 -0.93 21.66
C HIS A 40 29.06 0.25 21.85
N ASP A 41 29.24 1.30 21.04
CA ASP A 41 28.29 2.40 21.03
C ASP A 41 26.91 1.90 20.56
N LEU A 42 25.86 2.30 21.28
CA LEU A 42 24.52 1.78 20.99
C LEU A 42 23.98 2.27 19.66
N LEU A 43 24.31 3.49 19.22
CA LEU A 43 23.87 4.00 17.93
C LEU A 43 24.53 3.21 16.80
N GLU A 44 25.84 2.96 16.91
CA GLU A 44 26.56 2.11 15.95
C GLU A 44 25.98 0.68 15.87
N CYS A 45 25.60 0.10 17.01
CA CYS A 45 24.90 -1.18 17.04
C CYS A 45 23.54 -1.11 16.33
N VAL A 46 22.73 -0.08 16.59
CA VAL A 46 21.41 0.06 15.94
C VAL A 46 21.57 0.25 14.43
N ASP A 47 22.49 1.10 13.99
CA ASP A 47 22.72 1.36 12.56
C ASP A 47 23.21 0.10 11.84
N ALA A 48 24.15 -0.65 12.44
CA ALA A 48 24.64 -1.91 11.90
C ALA A 48 23.53 -2.97 11.83
N LEU A 49 22.70 -3.10 12.88
CA LEU A 49 21.59 -4.04 12.91
C LEU A 49 20.48 -3.66 11.94
N TYR A 50 20.23 -2.36 11.70
CA TYR A 50 19.25 -1.90 10.72
C TYR A 50 19.70 -2.20 9.28
N ALA A 51 20.99 -2.07 8.99
CA ALA A 51 21.56 -2.34 7.68
C ALA A 51 21.69 -3.85 7.37
N ASP A 52 21.86 -4.71 8.39
CA ASP A 52 21.90 -6.15 8.21
C ASP A 52 20.49 -6.73 8.01
N LYS A 53 20.29 -7.49 6.92
CA LYS A 53 19.07 -8.26 6.64
C LYS A 53 17.77 -7.46 6.88
N ASP A 54 17.70 -6.25 6.33
CA ASP A 54 16.55 -5.35 6.46
C ASP A 54 16.09 -5.11 7.91
N GLY A 55 17.01 -5.18 8.87
CA GLY A 55 16.74 -4.94 10.27
C GLY A 55 15.98 -6.06 10.98
N GLU A 56 15.99 -7.31 10.49
CA GLU A 56 15.28 -8.44 11.12
C GLU A 56 15.60 -8.62 12.62
N GLU A 57 16.89 -8.62 12.97
CA GLU A 57 17.31 -8.79 14.36
C GLU A 57 16.87 -7.59 15.22
N LEU A 58 17.01 -6.37 14.69
CA LEU A 58 16.55 -5.15 15.36
C LEU A 58 15.03 -5.16 15.60
N LYS A 59 14.25 -5.59 14.60
CA LYS A 59 12.79 -5.75 14.69
C LYS A 59 12.44 -6.77 15.79
N THR A 60 13.12 -7.90 15.83
CA THR A 60 12.91 -8.96 16.83
C THR A 60 13.16 -8.43 18.25
N ILE A 61 14.31 -7.79 18.47
CA ILE A 61 14.66 -7.19 19.77
C ILE A 61 13.62 -6.13 20.18
N LEU A 62 13.21 -5.25 19.27
CA LEU A 62 12.20 -4.22 19.56
C LEU A 62 10.83 -4.81 19.88
N LEU A 63 10.44 -5.89 19.20
CA LEU A 63 9.19 -6.61 19.48
C LEU A 63 9.24 -7.27 20.86
N GLU A 64 10.31 -8.00 21.17
CA GLU A 64 10.51 -8.64 22.48
C GLU A 64 10.45 -7.61 23.62
N ILE A 65 11.20 -6.52 23.50
CA ILE A 65 11.17 -5.44 24.49
C ILE A 65 9.79 -4.80 24.55
N GLY A 66 9.11 -4.62 23.41
CA GLY A 66 7.74 -4.11 23.36
C GLY A 66 6.74 -4.99 24.12
N TYR A 67 6.86 -6.31 24.03
CA TYR A 67 6.03 -7.25 24.78
C TYR A 67 6.36 -7.26 26.29
N LEU A 68 7.63 -7.14 26.65
CA LEU A 68 8.07 -7.13 28.04
C LEU A 68 7.81 -5.79 28.74
N GLN A 69 7.80 -4.68 28.00
CA GLN A 69 7.71 -3.32 28.53
C GLN A 69 6.60 -2.52 27.85
N PRO A 70 5.43 -2.33 28.51
CA PRO A 70 4.31 -1.60 27.93
C PRO A 70 4.64 -0.17 27.47
N ALA A 71 5.58 0.51 28.15
CA ALA A 71 6.00 1.86 27.76
C ALA A 71 6.69 1.90 26.37
N VAL A 72 7.47 0.86 26.03
CA VAL A 72 8.12 0.75 24.71
C VAL A 72 7.07 0.48 23.64
N ALA A 73 6.13 -0.44 23.90
CA ALA A 73 5.02 -0.69 22.97
C ALA A 73 4.18 0.56 22.69
N VAL A 74 3.86 1.35 23.72
CA VAL A 74 3.13 2.63 23.55
C VAL A 74 3.95 3.59 22.68
N ARG A 75 5.26 3.72 22.92
CA ARG A 75 6.13 4.60 22.14
C ARG A 75 6.27 4.16 20.69
N LEU A 76 6.35 2.86 20.41
CA LEU A 76 6.35 2.30 19.05
C LEU A 76 5.04 2.63 18.32
N ARG A 77 3.89 2.39 18.96
CA ARG A 77 2.58 2.70 18.37
C ARG A 77 2.40 4.19 18.11
N LEU A 78 2.80 5.06 19.03
CA LEU A 78 2.74 6.52 18.84
C LEU A 78 3.67 7.00 17.72
N ALA A 79 4.86 6.42 17.60
CA ALA A 79 5.77 6.74 16.51
C ALA A 79 5.20 6.30 15.15
N TYR A 80 4.63 5.09 15.09
CA TYR A 80 3.95 4.58 13.90
C TYR A 80 2.73 5.44 13.53
N GLU A 81 1.86 5.77 14.49
CA GLU A 81 0.70 6.65 14.26
C GLU A 81 1.13 8.01 13.70
N LYS A 82 2.23 8.58 14.20
CA LYS A 82 2.78 9.84 13.67
C LYS A 82 3.20 9.73 12.20
N ILE A 83 3.75 8.58 11.78
CA ILE A 83 4.09 8.32 10.37
C ILE A 83 2.80 8.20 9.55
N VAL A 84 1.85 7.38 9.99
CA VAL A 84 0.56 7.18 9.33
C VAL A 84 -0.19 8.51 9.15
N GLN A 85 -0.25 9.34 10.20
CA GLN A 85 -0.90 10.66 10.14
C GLN A 85 -0.19 11.61 9.16
N ARG A 86 1.14 11.55 9.07
CA ARG A 86 1.87 12.35 8.08
C ARG A 86 1.55 11.92 6.66
N GLU A 87 1.53 10.61 6.38
CA GLU A 87 1.21 10.10 5.04
C GLU A 87 -0.26 10.39 4.67
N ARG A 88 -1.20 10.19 5.60
CA ARG A 88 -2.61 10.54 5.40
C ARG A 88 -2.87 12.04 5.22
N ALA A 89 -1.99 12.89 5.73
CA ALA A 89 -2.07 14.34 5.52
C ALA A 89 -1.43 14.79 4.20
N ARG A 90 -0.55 13.97 3.61
CA ARG A 90 0.12 14.28 2.35
C ARG A 90 -0.81 13.95 1.18
N VAL A 91 -1.00 14.92 0.29
CA VAL A 91 -1.72 14.72 -0.97
C VAL A 91 -0.72 14.84 -2.10
N GLN A 92 -0.52 13.77 -2.86
CA GLN A 92 0.33 13.79 -4.05
C GLN A 92 -0.54 14.00 -5.29
N SER A 93 -0.04 14.79 -6.24
CA SER A 93 -0.71 15.04 -7.51
C SER A 93 0.04 14.35 -8.64
N PHE A 94 -0.69 13.61 -9.47
CA PHE A 94 -0.15 12.85 -10.59
C PHE A 94 -0.48 13.46 -11.96
N ASP A 95 -1.16 14.60 -12.00
CA ASP A 95 -1.71 15.20 -13.24
C ASP A 95 -0.64 15.44 -14.32
N PHE A 96 0.62 15.68 -13.92
CA PHE A 96 1.74 15.85 -14.84
C PHE A 96 1.98 14.60 -15.72
N HIS A 97 1.79 13.39 -15.19
CA HIS A 97 1.97 12.14 -15.94
C HIS A 97 0.98 12.05 -17.12
N SER A 98 -0.29 12.41 -16.89
CA SER A 98 -1.29 12.42 -17.98
C SER A 98 -0.92 13.39 -19.11
N LYS A 99 -0.37 14.55 -18.76
CA LYS A 99 0.10 15.55 -19.74
C LYS A 99 1.33 15.09 -20.50
N GLU A 100 2.25 14.43 -19.81
CA GLU A 100 3.45 13.87 -20.42
C GLU A 100 3.12 12.74 -21.39
N ILE A 101 2.28 11.78 -20.99
CA ILE A 101 1.82 10.69 -21.85
C ILE A 101 1.07 11.24 -23.07
N TRP A 102 0.17 12.21 -22.85
CA TRP A 102 -0.49 12.90 -23.98
C TRP A 102 0.51 13.54 -24.92
N HIS A 103 1.54 14.21 -24.40
CA HIS A 103 2.59 14.81 -25.22
C HIS A 103 3.40 13.75 -25.98
N ILE A 104 3.74 12.63 -25.35
CA ILE A 104 4.48 11.52 -25.98
C ILE A 104 3.69 10.97 -27.17
N LEU A 105 2.41 10.64 -26.95
CA LEU A 105 1.56 10.02 -27.97
C LEU A 105 1.18 10.99 -29.09
N ASN A 106 0.87 12.26 -28.77
CA ASN A 106 0.28 13.18 -29.76
C ASN A 106 1.28 14.17 -30.37
N ARG A 107 2.48 14.35 -29.79
CA ARG A 107 3.37 15.46 -30.17
C ARG A 107 4.84 15.09 -30.31
N LYS A 108 5.42 14.35 -29.36
CA LYS A 108 6.86 14.09 -29.27
C LYS A 108 7.40 13.44 -30.54
N TYR A 109 6.63 12.53 -31.13
CA TYR A 109 7.03 11.72 -32.28
C TYR A 109 6.22 11.99 -33.55
N ALA A 110 5.43 13.07 -33.59
CA ALA A 110 4.55 13.40 -34.71
C ALA A 110 5.29 13.60 -36.05
N SER A 111 6.60 13.89 -36.02
CA SER A 111 7.42 14.05 -37.23
C SER A 111 8.08 12.75 -37.72
N LEU A 112 7.92 11.63 -37.00
CA LEU A 112 8.50 10.36 -37.42
C LEU A 112 7.71 9.76 -38.59
N SER A 113 8.40 9.04 -39.45
CA SER A 113 7.75 8.19 -40.45
C SER A 113 7.09 7.00 -39.75
N GLY A 114 6.01 6.44 -40.34
CA GLY A 114 5.28 5.31 -39.76
C GLY A 114 6.16 4.12 -39.37
N SER A 115 7.15 3.75 -40.18
CA SER A 115 8.09 2.67 -39.82
C SER A 115 8.97 3.00 -38.60
N LYS A 116 9.36 4.27 -38.42
CA LYS A 116 10.10 4.68 -37.21
C LYS A 116 9.18 4.74 -35.99
N ALA A 117 7.96 5.25 -36.16
CA ALA A 117 6.93 5.27 -35.12
C ALA A 117 6.61 3.85 -34.63
N TYR A 118 6.47 2.89 -35.55
CA TYR A 118 6.32 1.47 -35.23
C TYR A 118 7.47 0.94 -34.36
N ASN A 119 8.72 1.20 -34.76
CA ASN A 119 9.89 0.68 -34.04
C ASN A 119 9.99 1.21 -32.58
N ILE A 120 9.56 2.44 -32.32
CA ILE A 120 9.60 3.03 -30.98
C ILE A 120 8.33 2.76 -30.16
N SER A 121 7.28 2.20 -30.77
CA SER A 121 5.99 2.03 -30.10
C SER A 121 6.09 1.16 -28.85
N GLY A 122 6.91 0.10 -28.88
CA GLY A 122 7.14 -0.76 -27.72
C GLY A 122 7.88 -0.06 -26.58
N GLU A 123 8.84 0.82 -26.89
CA GLU A 123 9.51 1.65 -25.86
C GLU A 123 8.51 2.64 -25.24
N VAL A 124 7.67 3.27 -26.07
CA VAL A 124 6.61 4.18 -25.60
C VAL A 124 5.58 3.45 -24.74
N LEU A 125 5.18 2.24 -25.11
CA LEU A 125 4.30 1.42 -24.30
C LEU A 125 4.93 1.15 -22.93
N HIS A 126 6.20 0.73 -22.91
CA HIS A 126 6.91 0.45 -21.67
C HIS A 126 6.98 1.69 -20.75
N ASP A 127 7.29 2.87 -21.30
CA ASP A 127 7.31 4.12 -20.53
C ASP A 127 5.92 4.45 -19.94
N ILE A 128 4.85 4.18 -20.70
CA ILE A 128 3.47 4.38 -20.25
C ILE A 128 3.13 3.40 -19.12
N THR A 129 3.44 2.11 -19.26
CA THR A 129 3.13 1.09 -18.25
C THR A 129 3.94 1.29 -16.98
N GLU A 130 5.22 1.67 -17.08
CA GLU A 130 6.03 2.07 -15.91
C GLU A 130 5.42 3.28 -15.19
N THR A 131 4.95 4.27 -15.95
CA THR A 131 4.28 5.45 -15.37
C THR A 131 2.98 5.06 -14.65
N ILE A 132 2.17 4.20 -15.27
CA ILE A 132 0.93 3.68 -14.68
C ILE A 132 1.22 2.93 -13.37
N GLN A 133 2.19 2.02 -13.38
CA GLN A 133 2.59 1.28 -12.19
C GLN A 133 3.11 2.21 -11.10
N GLY A 134 3.94 3.21 -11.44
CA GLY A 134 4.45 4.18 -10.48
C GLY A 134 3.37 5.05 -9.84
N ILE A 135 2.26 5.33 -10.56
CA ILE A 135 1.07 5.97 -9.98
C ILE A 135 0.38 5.00 -9.02
N SER A 136 0.17 3.75 -9.44
CA SER A 136 -0.45 2.69 -8.62
C SER A 136 0.27 2.50 -7.29
N ASP A 137 1.60 2.32 -7.32
CA ASP A 137 2.41 2.07 -6.13
C ASP A 137 2.30 3.20 -5.10
N GLN A 138 2.21 4.44 -5.57
CA GLN A 138 2.12 5.62 -4.70
C GLN A 138 0.69 5.90 -4.23
N ALA A 139 -0.31 5.69 -5.09
CA ALA A 139 -1.71 5.93 -4.77
C ALA A 139 -2.32 4.77 -3.98
N GLY A 140 -2.00 3.53 -4.30
CA GLY A 140 -2.42 2.30 -3.61
C GLY A 140 -1.62 1.97 -2.36
N ALA A 141 -0.67 2.84 -1.95
CA ALA A 141 0.04 2.63 -0.69
C ALA A 141 -0.96 2.58 0.51
N LEU A 142 -0.79 1.62 1.42
CA LEU A 142 -1.72 1.31 2.54
C LEU A 142 -2.16 2.53 3.38
N HIS A 143 -1.33 3.57 3.47
CA HIS A 143 -1.60 4.77 4.26
C HIS A 143 -1.69 6.05 3.42
N SER A 144 -1.81 5.90 2.09
CA SER A 144 -2.05 7.04 1.21
C SER A 144 -3.36 7.73 1.59
N SER A 145 -3.38 9.04 1.42
CA SER A 145 -4.59 9.84 1.65
C SER A 145 -5.62 9.61 0.55
N PHE A 146 -6.91 9.75 0.86
CA PHE A 146 -7.97 9.79 -0.14
C PHE A 146 -7.64 10.75 -1.30
N GLY A 147 -7.09 11.93 -1.00
CA GLY A 147 -6.72 12.91 -2.04
C GLY A 147 -5.63 12.38 -3.00
N THR A 148 -4.70 11.56 -2.50
CA THR A 148 -3.69 10.90 -3.33
C THR A 148 -4.32 9.81 -4.19
N LYS A 149 -5.19 8.97 -3.61
CA LYS A 149 -5.95 7.93 -4.33
C LYS A 149 -6.80 8.53 -5.45
N GLN A 150 -7.56 9.58 -5.12
CA GLN A 150 -8.35 10.35 -6.06
C GLN A 150 -7.49 10.90 -7.19
N SER A 151 -6.36 11.57 -6.88
CA SER A 151 -5.48 12.09 -7.93
C SER A 151 -4.90 10.98 -8.80
N GLY A 152 -4.62 9.80 -8.23
CA GLY A 152 -4.15 8.63 -8.96
C GLY A 152 -5.19 8.15 -9.96
N LEU A 153 -6.39 7.83 -9.48
CA LEU A 153 -7.50 7.36 -10.31
C LEU A 153 -7.91 8.35 -11.40
N GLU A 154 -8.01 9.65 -11.10
CA GLU A 154 -8.27 10.69 -12.10
C GLU A 154 -7.19 10.75 -13.18
N THR A 155 -5.92 10.54 -12.81
CA THR A 155 -4.80 10.56 -13.75
C THR A 155 -4.79 9.30 -14.61
N LEU A 156 -4.96 8.12 -14.02
CA LEU A 156 -5.07 6.85 -14.76
C LEU A 156 -6.24 6.91 -15.75
N ARG A 157 -7.40 7.43 -15.33
CA ARG A 157 -8.55 7.60 -16.24
C ARG A 157 -8.21 8.51 -17.42
N LYS A 158 -7.50 9.62 -17.20
CA LYS A 158 -7.04 10.51 -18.28
C LYS A 158 -6.04 9.83 -19.22
N ILE A 159 -5.16 8.98 -18.68
CA ILE A 159 -4.21 8.19 -19.46
C ILE A 159 -4.96 7.19 -20.34
N GLY A 160 -5.89 6.42 -19.79
CA GLY A 160 -6.74 5.50 -20.56
C GLY A 160 -7.47 6.20 -21.70
N LYS A 161 -8.12 7.34 -21.41
CA LYS A 161 -8.77 8.16 -22.43
C LYS A 161 -7.79 8.65 -23.52
N THR A 162 -6.57 9.01 -23.14
CA THR A 162 -5.54 9.43 -24.09
C THR A 162 -5.11 8.29 -25.00
N ILE A 163 -5.04 7.05 -24.50
CA ILE A 163 -4.71 5.87 -25.28
C ILE A 163 -5.83 5.58 -26.30
N CYS A 164 -7.09 5.55 -25.87
CA CYS A 164 -8.24 5.34 -26.78
C CYS A 164 -8.29 6.40 -27.90
N LEU A 165 -8.12 7.68 -27.54
CA LEU A 165 -8.19 8.79 -28.50
C LEU A 165 -6.90 9.00 -29.32
N GLY A 166 -5.81 8.33 -28.95
CA GLY A 166 -4.48 8.50 -29.54
C GLY A 166 -4.31 7.85 -30.92
N SER A 167 -5.28 7.07 -31.39
CA SER A 167 -5.19 6.23 -32.61
C SER A 167 -5.11 6.98 -33.95
N ASN A 168 -5.00 8.31 -33.94
CA ASN A 168 -4.97 9.13 -35.16
C ASN A 168 -3.64 9.08 -35.93
N ASP A 169 -2.58 8.55 -35.32
CA ASP A 169 -1.28 8.34 -35.97
C ASP A 169 -0.76 6.91 -35.77
N THR A 170 0.32 6.55 -36.49
CA THR A 170 0.89 5.20 -36.42
C THR A 170 1.34 4.83 -35.01
N LEU A 171 1.87 5.79 -34.24
CA LEU A 171 2.38 5.49 -32.90
C LEU A 171 1.23 5.13 -31.95
N GLY A 172 0.22 5.99 -31.85
CA GLY A 172 -0.92 5.76 -30.98
C GLY A 172 -1.74 4.55 -31.42
N HIS A 173 -1.83 4.27 -32.72
CA HIS A 173 -2.47 3.05 -33.21
C HIS A 173 -1.76 1.77 -32.74
N GLU A 174 -0.43 1.71 -32.84
CA GLU A 174 0.33 0.55 -32.36
C GLU A 174 0.25 0.41 -30.84
N VAL A 175 0.32 1.52 -30.09
CA VAL A 175 0.15 1.50 -28.63
C VAL A 175 -1.23 0.97 -28.23
N LEU A 176 -2.30 1.51 -28.83
CA LEU A 176 -3.67 1.04 -28.60
C LEU A 176 -3.82 -0.45 -28.91
N LYS A 177 -3.26 -0.90 -30.04
CA LYS A 177 -3.29 -2.32 -30.43
C LYS A 177 -2.58 -3.21 -29.41
N MET A 178 -1.47 -2.79 -28.83
CA MET A 178 -0.78 -3.57 -27.81
C MET A 178 -1.62 -3.72 -26.53
N PHE A 179 -2.36 -2.67 -26.13
CA PHE A 179 -3.39 -2.78 -25.09
C PHE A 179 -4.48 -3.81 -25.45
N GLY A 180 -4.97 -3.80 -26.69
CA GLY A 180 -5.92 -4.81 -27.18
C GLY A 180 -5.36 -6.22 -27.36
N GLN A 181 -4.05 -6.43 -27.14
CA GLN A 181 -3.39 -7.74 -27.22
C GLN A 181 -3.14 -8.37 -25.84
N GLY A 182 -3.69 -7.77 -24.77
CA GLY A 182 -3.63 -8.31 -23.41
C GLY A 182 -2.68 -7.58 -22.47
N GLU A 183 -2.31 -6.32 -22.78
CA GLU A 183 -1.63 -5.47 -21.80
C GLU A 183 -2.68 -4.87 -20.84
N THR A 184 -2.56 -5.21 -19.55
CA THR A 184 -3.57 -4.93 -18.51
C THR A 184 -3.15 -3.87 -17.48
N ALA A 185 -1.95 -3.28 -17.61
CA ALA A 185 -1.39 -2.40 -16.58
C ALA A 185 -2.34 -1.28 -16.11
N LEU A 186 -3.19 -0.76 -16.99
CA LEU A 186 -4.13 0.31 -16.64
C LEU A 186 -5.21 -0.15 -15.65
N GLU A 187 -5.90 -1.25 -15.94
CA GLU A 187 -6.97 -1.74 -15.07
C GLU A 187 -6.41 -2.35 -13.80
N ASP A 188 -5.29 -3.08 -13.88
CA ASP A 188 -4.59 -3.61 -12.69
C ASP A 188 -4.19 -2.49 -11.73
N ALA A 189 -3.68 -1.37 -12.26
CA ALA A 189 -3.31 -0.20 -11.47
C ALA A 189 -4.53 0.47 -10.82
N MET A 190 -5.64 0.60 -11.56
CA MET A 190 -6.86 1.18 -11.00
C MET A 190 -7.44 0.27 -9.91
N GLU A 191 -7.55 -1.03 -10.19
CA GLU A 191 -8.05 -2.03 -9.24
C GLU A 191 -7.22 -2.03 -7.95
N SER A 192 -5.90 -2.03 -8.05
CA SER A 192 -5.00 -1.97 -6.89
C SER A 192 -5.25 -0.75 -6.00
N ILE A 193 -5.51 0.42 -6.60
CA ILE A 193 -5.87 1.62 -5.82
C ILE A 193 -7.25 1.43 -5.17
N VAL A 194 -8.25 0.97 -5.91
CA VAL A 194 -9.62 0.79 -5.42
C VAL A 194 -9.68 -0.21 -4.26
N GLN A 195 -8.95 -1.33 -4.34
CA GLN A 195 -8.85 -2.33 -3.27
C GLN A 195 -8.28 -1.76 -1.95
N THR A 196 -7.53 -0.65 -2.01
CA THR A 196 -6.99 0.03 -0.81
C THR A 196 -7.92 1.10 -0.24
N MET A 197 -9.04 1.37 -0.92
CA MET A 197 -10.05 2.34 -0.49
C MET A 197 -11.05 1.67 0.45
N SER A 198 -11.41 2.34 1.54
CA SER A 198 -12.56 1.91 2.34
C SER A 198 -13.87 2.15 1.58
N ASP A 199 -14.95 1.50 1.98
CA ASP A 199 -16.27 1.68 1.36
C ASP A 199 -16.70 3.15 1.30
N ASP A 200 -16.49 3.90 2.40
CA ASP A 200 -16.73 5.35 2.47
C ASP A 200 -15.87 6.14 1.46
N GLU A 201 -14.63 5.71 1.21
CA GLU A 201 -13.76 6.34 0.24
C GLU A 201 -14.23 6.02 -1.19
N ARG A 202 -14.67 4.79 -1.47
CA ARG A 202 -15.20 4.38 -2.78
C ARG A 202 -16.48 5.13 -3.13
N LEU A 203 -17.46 5.19 -2.21
CA LEU A 203 -18.68 5.99 -2.36
C LEU A 203 -18.36 7.47 -2.61
N LYS A 204 -17.46 8.04 -1.80
CA LYS A 204 -17.02 9.43 -1.97
C LYS A 204 -16.33 9.64 -3.31
N MET A 205 -15.57 8.67 -3.80
CA MET A 205 -14.87 8.73 -5.08
C MET A 205 -15.86 8.76 -6.24
N CYS A 206 -16.88 7.89 -6.23
CA CYS A 206 -17.96 7.91 -7.22
C CYS A 206 -18.56 9.30 -7.37
N ASP A 207 -18.84 9.98 -6.25
CA ASP A 207 -19.47 11.30 -6.20
C ASP A 207 -18.53 12.49 -6.52
N VAL A 208 -17.23 12.26 -6.75
CA VAL A 208 -16.30 13.35 -7.09
C VAL A 208 -16.76 14.03 -8.38
N ASN A 209 -17.14 15.30 -8.28
CA ASN A 209 -17.74 16.05 -9.38
C ASN A 209 -16.94 17.33 -9.67
N ASP A 210 -16.59 17.55 -10.94
CA ASP A 210 -15.85 18.74 -11.40
C ASP A 210 -16.75 19.85 -11.98
N GLY A 211 -18.06 19.74 -11.78
CA GLY A 211 -19.09 20.60 -12.35
C GLY A 211 -19.60 20.15 -13.72
N ARG A 212 -19.06 19.08 -14.31
CA ARG A 212 -19.54 18.52 -15.59
C ARG A 212 -20.16 17.14 -15.42
N SER A 213 -19.49 16.26 -14.70
CA SER A 213 -19.96 14.91 -14.41
C SER A 213 -19.24 14.35 -13.18
N THR A 214 -19.81 13.28 -12.63
CA THR A 214 -19.18 12.54 -11.53
C THR A 214 -17.97 11.75 -12.04
N PHE A 215 -17.16 11.22 -11.11
CA PHE A 215 -16.05 10.37 -11.49
C PHE A 215 -16.57 9.03 -12.02
N LEU A 216 -17.64 8.49 -11.44
CA LEU A 216 -18.28 7.28 -11.93
C LEU A 216 -18.76 7.44 -13.39
N ASP A 217 -19.45 8.54 -13.71
CA ASP A 217 -19.85 8.84 -15.10
C ASP A 217 -18.66 8.88 -16.07
N LYS A 218 -17.50 9.36 -15.60
CA LYS A 218 -16.28 9.44 -16.41
C LYS A 218 -15.58 8.10 -16.59
N MET A 219 -15.75 7.19 -15.63
CA MET A 219 -15.27 5.82 -15.74
C MET A 219 -16.14 5.04 -16.72
N GLU A 220 -17.46 5.20 -16.66
CA GLU A 220 -18.40 4.67 -17.65
C GLU A 220 -18.10 5.20 -19.06
N GLU A 221 -17.88 6.52 -19.22
CA GLU A 221 -17.44 7.10 -20.50
C GLU A 221 -16.12 6.48 -20.99
N LEU A 222 -15.20 6.17 -20.08
CA LEU A 222 -13.94 5.51 -20.47
C LEU A 222 -14.18 4.06 -20.89
N ARG A 223 -15.05 3.30 -20.20
CA ARG A 223 -15.42 1.93 -20.57
C ARG A 223 -16.01 1.90 -21.98
N GLU A 224 -16.99 2.75 -22.26
CA GLU A 224 -17.61 2.84 -23.59
C GLU A 224 -16.58 3.13 -24.70
N LEU A 225 -15.64 4.06 -24.44
CA LEU A 225 -14.54 4.34 -25.37
C LEU A 225 -13.56 3.17 -25.53
N ALA A 226 -13.37 2.38 -24.48
CA ALA A 226 -12.48 1.22 -24.49
C ALA A 226 -13.12 0.05 -25.27
N ASP A 227 -14.43 -0.16 -25.09
CA ASP A 227 -15.23 -1.15 -25.81
C ASP A 227 -15.19 -0.93 -27.33
N ASP A 228 -15.29 0.32 -27.79
CA ASP A 228 -15.14 0.71 -29.21
C ASP A 228 -13.81 0.28 -29.83
N HIS A 229 -12.79 0.04 -29.00
CA HIS A 229 -11.45 -0.37 -29.40
C HIS A 229 -11.07 -1.79 -28.96
N CYS A 230 -11.95 -2.50 -28.25
CA CYS A 230 -11.67 -3.80 -27.62
C CYS A 230 -10.38 -3.76 -26.78
N VAL A 231 -10.27 -2.75 -25.91
CA VAL A 231 -9.16 -2.61 -24.97
C VAL A 231 -9.70 -2.46 -23.55
N PHE A 232 -8.85 -2.68 -22.55
CA PHE A 232 -9.19 -2.48 -21.14
C PHE A 232 -10.45 -3.24 -20.67
N GLU A 233 -10.53 -4.54 -21.00
CA GLU A 233 -11.68 -5.40 -20.68
C GLU A 233 -11.96 -5.49 -19.16
N GLY A 234 -10.95 -5.26 -18.32
CA GLY A 234 -11.06 -5.26 -16.86
C GLY A 234 -11.70 -4.00 -16.28
N LEU A 235 -11.93 -2.94 -17.07
CA LEU A 235 -12.54 -1.70 -16.56
C LEU A 235 -13.94 -1.89 -15.99
N ALA A 236 -14.73 -2.79 -16.56
CA ALA A 236 -16.06 -3.11 -16.02
C ALA A 236 -15.95 -3.57 -14.56
N GLY A 237 -14.91 -4.36 -14.27
CA GLY A 237 -14.69 -4.84 -12.93
C GLY A 237 -14.21 -3.77 -11.95
N VAL A 238 -13.29 -2.92 -12.38
CA VAL A 238 -12.86 -1.74 -11.60
C VAL A 238 -14.06 -0.86 -11.23
N ILE A 239 -15.01 -0.66 -12.16
CA ILE A 239 -16.21 0.13 -11.94
C ILE A 239 -17.14 -0.53 -10.92
N ALA A 240 -17.40 -1.83 -11.04
CA ALA A 240 -18.24 -2.57 -10.10
C ALA A 240 -17.68 -2.51 -8.67
N GLU A 241 -16.39 -2.78 -8.51
CA GLU A 241 -15.70 -2.69 -7.21
C GLU A 241 -15.75 -1.28 -6.62
N LEU A 242 -15.60 -0.25 -7.47
CA LEU A 242 -15.70 1.15 -7.07
C LEU A 242 -17.13 1.54 -6.65
N ALA A 243 -18.15 1.05 -7.36
CA ALA A 243 -19.56 1.30 -7.04
C ALA A 243 -20.02 0.52 -5.80
N GLY A 244 -19.31 -0.55 -5.44
CA GLY A 244 -19.72 -1.46 -4.37
C GLY A 244 -20.82 -2.43 -4.81
N ASP A 245 -20.93 -2.67 -6.12
CA ASP A 245 -21.84 -3.66 -6.67
C ASP A 245 -21.17 -5.04 -6.53
N GLU A 246 -21.80 -5.94 -5.75
CA GLU A 246 -21.37 -7.34 -5.71
C GLU A 246 -21.58 -7.95 -7.10
N TYR A 247 -20.52 -8.47 -7.72
CA TYR A 247 -20.63 -9.21 -8.97
C TYR A 247 -21.54 -10.42 -8.78
N GLU A 248 -22.78 -10.35 -9.23
CA GLU A 248 -23.53 -11.54 -9.61
C GLU A 248 -22.89 -12.05 -10.89
N MET A 249 -21.98 -13.02 -10.77
CA MET A 249 -21.55 -13.79 -11.94
C MET A 249 -22.79 -14.49 -12.49
N ASP A 250 -23.25 -14.07 -13.68
CA ASP A 250 -24.17 -14.86 -14.48
C ASP A 250 -23.49 -16.19 -14.75
N GLU A 251 -23.85 -17.23 -13.98
CA GLU A 251 -23.54 -18.61 -14.31
C GLU A 251 -24.22 -18.86 -15.66
N GLU A 252 -23.42 -18.97 -16.73
CA GLU A 252 -23.89 -19.46 -18.02
C GLU A 252 -24.53 -20.84 -17.77
N GLU A 253 -25.87 -20.89 -17.78
CA GLU A 253 -26.62 -22.15 -17.82
C GLU A 253 -26.27 -22.84 -19.15
N ASP A 254 -25.32 -23.76 -19.07
CA ASP A 254 -24.98 -24.69 -20.13
C ASP A 254 -26.20 -25.61 -20.34
N ASP A 255 -27.09 -25.21 -21.26
CA ASP A 255 -28.21 -26.01 -21.74
C ASP A 255 -27.65 -27.26 -22.46
N GLU A 256 -27.29 -28.29 -21.70
CA GLU A 256 -27.09 -29.64 -22.22
C GLU A 256 -28.44 -30.16 -22.75
N GLU A 257 -28.69 -30.00 -24.06
CA GLU A 257 -29.76 -30.70 -24.78
C GLU A 257 -29.52 -32.22 -24.74
N ASP A 258 -30.10 -32.87 -23.74
CA ASP A 258 -30.11 -34.32 -23.54
C ASP A 258 -31.12 -34.98 -24.50
N ASP A 259 -30.66 -35.31 -25.72
CA ASP A 259 -31.43 -35.99 -26.76
C ASP A 259 -31.50 -37.50 -26.47
N ASP A 260 -32.44 -37.94 -25.62
CA ASP A 260 -32.70 -39.36 -25.36
C ASP A 260 -34.21 -39.72 -25.34
N GLU A 261 -34.89 -39.62 -26.49
CA GLU A 261 -36.16 -40.34 -26.71
C GLU A 261 -35.92 -41.83 -27.05
N ARG A 262 -35.72 -42.62 -26.00
CA ARG A 262 -35.97 -44.08 -26.04
C ARG A 262 -37.46 -44.40 -25.95
N ARG A 263 -37.97 -45.15 -26.94
CA ARG A 263 -38.78 -46.41 -26.81
C ARG A 263 -39.41 -46.72 -28.18
N GLY A 264 -39.27 -47.88 -28.81
CA GLY A 264 -39.14 -49.22 -28.26
C GLY A 264 -40.44 -50.03 -28.45
N ARG A 265 -40.42 -50.94 -29.44
CA ARG A 265 -41.10 -52.27 -29.52
C ARG A 265 -42.46 -52.44 -30.22
N ARG A 266 -42.38 -53.27 -31.28
CA ARG A 266 -43.01 -54.61 -31.50
C ARG A 266 -44.22 -54.76 -32.46
N ARG A 267 -43.93 -55.55 -33.51
CA ARG A 267 -44.67 -56.69 -34.13
C ARG A 267 -46.06 -56.47 -34.74
N GLY A 268 -46.22 -56.93 -35.98
CA GLY A 268 -47.50 -57.50 -36.44
C GLY A 268 -47.64 -57.62 -37.96
N CYS A 269 -47.56 -58.87 -38.44
CA CYS A 269 -47.95 -59.42 -39.76
C CYS A 269 -47.08 -59.11 -40.98
#